data_AF-A0A373VUH1-F1
#
_entry.id   AF-A0A373VUH1-F1
#
_cell.length_a   1.000
_cell.length_b   1.000
_cell.length_c   1.000
_cell.angle_alpha   90.00
_cell.angle_beta   90.00
_cell.angle_gamma   90.00
#
_symmetry.space_group_name_H-M   'P 1'
#
loop_
_entity.id
_entity.type
_entity.pdbx_description
1 polymer ?
#
loop_
_entity_poly.entity_id
_entity_poly.type
_entity_poly.pdbx_seq_one_letter_code
_entity_poly.pdbx_strand_id
1 'polypeptide(L)'
;MRLIAADNLRDFMVEHAERIQYAIEHKDGEILESLINQIPIAYDVDKVVEQLGKKQNNKGFGGTIQEIFYDLGLEDAIEIVKGGEVNE
;
A
#
# COMPACT_ATOMS: atom_id res chain seq x y z
N MET A 1 2.87 -5.01 1.02
CA MET A 1 3.74 -3.95 0.46
C MET A 1 3.27 -2.59 1.00
N ARG A 2 4.17 -1.61 1.19
CA ARG A 2 3.79 -0.25 1.62
C ARG A 2 4.21 0.73 0.53
N LEU A 3 3.25 1.47 -0.02
CA LEU A 3 3.54 2.53 -0.98
C LEU A 3 3.86 3.81 -0.22
N ILE A 4 5.05 4.35 -0.45
CA ILE A 4 5.55 5.54 0.25
C ILE A 4 4.92 6.79 -0.37
N ALA A 5 4.45 7.70 0.49
CA ALA A 5 4.03 9.03 0.06
C ALA A 5 5.27 9.87 -0.27
N ALA A 6 5.75 9.79 -1.52
CA ALA A 6 6.96 10.46 -1.96
C ALA A 6 6.96 11.97 -1.67
N ASP A 7 5.80 12.62 -1.80
CA ASP A 7 5.62 14.05 -1.53
C ASP A 7 5.91 14.42 -0.06
N ASN A 8 5.61 13.51 0.86
CA ASN A 8 5.80 13.72 2.30
C ASN A 8 7.13 13.12 2.81
N LEU A 9 7.78 12.27 2.01
CA LEU A 9 9.01 11.59 2.39
C LEU A 9 10.14 12.60 2.65
N ARG A 10 10.25 13.63 1.81
CA ARG A 10 11.30 14.65 1.96
C ARG A 10 11.20 15.36 3.31
N ASP A 11 10.00 15.79 3.68
CA ASP A 11 9.78 16.51 4.93
C ASP A 11 10.04 15.59 6.14
N PHE A 12 9.58 14.34 6.07
CA PHE A 12 9.89 13.32 7.07
C PHE A 12 11.40 13.13 7.27
N MET A 13 12.16 13.01 6.18
CA MET A 13 13.62 12.83 6.24
C MET A 13 14.33 14.04 6.85
N VAL A 14 13.88 15.26 6.53
CA VAL A 14 14.44 16.48 7.11
C VAL A 14 14.13 16.58 8.60
N GLU A 15 12.87 16.31 9.00
CA GLU A 15 12.43 16.35 10.39
C GLU A 15 13.19 15.34 11.26
N HIS A 16 13.52 14.17 10.72
CA HIS A 16 14.18 13.08 11.44
C HIS A 16 15.68 12.96 11.16
N ALA A 17 16.30 13.94 10.51
CA ALA A 17 17.66 13.86 9.98
C ALA A 17 18.71 13.46 11.04
N GLU A 18 18.68 14.09 12.22
CA GLU A 18 19.63 13.80 13.31
C GLU A 18 19.49 12.35 13.82
N ARG A 19 18.23 11.88 13.93
CA ARG A 19 17.92 10.55 14.42
C ARG A 19 18.30 9.46 13.39
N ILE A 20 18.10 9.74 12.10
CA ILE A 20 18.57 8.90 10.99
C ILE A 20 20.10 8.82 11.03
N GLN A 21 20.79 9.96 11.13
CA GLN A 21 22.25 10.02 11.18
C GLN A 21 22.79 9.21 12.36
N TYR A 22 22.27 9.45 13.56
CA TYR A 22 22.65 8.70 14.77
C TYR A 22 22.51 7.19 14.56
N ALA A 23 21.37 6.74 14.05
CA ALA A 23 21.09 5.32 13.87
C ALA A 23 22.05 4.66 12.86
N ILE A 24 22.41 5.37 11.78
CA ILE A 24 23.39 4.91 10.80
C ILE A 24 24.79 4.83 11.40
N GLU A 25 25.24 5.89 12.07
CA GLU A 25 26.58 5.97 12.68
C GLU A 25 26.82 4.87 13.72
N HIS A 26 25.79 4.56 14.51
CA HIS A 26 25.86 3.58 15.58
C HIS A 26 25.39 2.18 15.16
N LYS A 27 24.93 2.02 13.90
CA LYS A 27 24.32 0.78 13.38
C LYS A 27 23.17 0.29 14.26
N ASP A 28 22.38 1.23 14.76
CA ASP A 28 21.25 0.97 15.64
C ASP A 28 20.04 0.53 14.83
N GLY A 29 19.86 -0.79 14.74
CA GLY A 29 18.76 -1.40 14.00
C GLY A 29 17.37 -1.09 14.56
N GLU A 30 17.24 -0.91 15.88
CA GLU A 30 15.95 -0.64 16.52
C GLU A 30 15.45 0.76 16.16
N ILE A 31 16.34 1.75 16.17
CA ILE A 31 15.99 3.11 15.74
C ILE A 31 15.68 3.15 14.25
N LEU A 32 16.45 2.45 13.41
CA LEU A 32 16.17 2.36 11.97
C LEU A 32 14.81 1.71 11.69
N GLU A 33 14.48 0.60 12.36
CA GLU A 33 13.19 -0.05 12.23
C GLU A 33 12.04 0.86 12.68
N SER A 34 12.23 1.57 13.79
CA SER A 34 11.26 2.56 14.29
C SER A 34 11.01 3.68 13.27
N LEU A 35 12.07 4.20 12.62
CA LEU A 35 11.97 5.24 11.59
C LEU A 35 11.28 4.71 10.33
N ILE A 36 11.63 3.51 9.86
CA ILE A 36 11.01 2.87 8.68
C ILE A 36 9.50 2.69 8.89
N ASN A 37 9.08 2.32 10.10
CA ASN A 37 7.66 2.19 10.44
C ASN A 37 6.90 3.52 10.53
N GLN A 38 7.61 4.65 10.63
CA GLN A 38 7.03 6.00 10.65
C GLN A 38 7.06 6.68 9.28
N ILE A 39 7.73 6.10 8.28
CA ILE A 39 7.75 6.65 6.91
C ILE A 39 6.30 6.82 6.44
N PRO A 40 5.94 8.01 5.92
CA PRO A 40 4.58 8.27 5.49
C PRO A 40 4.20 7.36 4.31
N ILE A 41 3.05 6.70 4.43
CA ILE A 41 2.48 5.86 3.37
C ILE A 41 1.44 6.64 2.57
N ALA A 42 1.38 6.40 1.26
CA ALA A 42 0.39 7.03 0.37
C ALA A 42 -1.02 6.49 0.64
N TYR A 43 -1.12 5.18 0.83
CA TYR A 43 -2.35 4.50 1.27
C TYR A 43 -2.01 3.15 1.90
N ASP A 44 -2.96 2.67 2.71
CA ASP A 44 -2.93 1.35 3.32
C ASP A 44 -3.47 0.32 2.33
N VAL A 45 -2.56 -0.48 1.75
CA VAL A 45 -2.86 -1.48 0.71
C VAL A 45 -3.93 -2.46 1.19
N ASP A 46 -3.85 -2.91 2.45
CA ASP A 46 -4.79 -3.89 2.99
C ASP A 46 -6.20 -3.30 3.09
N LYS A 47 -6.31 -2.03 3.49
CA LYS A 47 -7.60 -1.32 3.52
C LYS A 47 -8.16 -1.08 2.12
N VAL A 48 -7.32 -0.78 1.14
CA VAL A 48 -7.77 -0.60 -0.25
C VAL A 48 -8.30 -1.93 -0.80
N VAL A 49 -7.58 -3.03 -0.59
CA VAL A 49 -8.03 -4.38 -0.97
C VAL A 49 -9.35 -4.74 -0.28
N GLU A 50 -9.49 -4.47 1.02
CA GLU A 50 -10.72 -4.71 1.76
C GLU A 50 -11.91 -3.91 1.17
N GLN A 51 -11.70 -2.64 0.84
CA GLN A 51 -12.73 -1.79 0.24
C GLN A 51 -13.14 -2.28 -1.15
N LEU A 52 -12.18 -2.73 -1.97
CA LEU A 52 -12.48 -3.30 -3.29
C LEU A 52 -13.23 -4.63 -3.19
N GLY A 53 -12.83 -5.51 -2.26
CA GLY A 53 -13.52 -6.79 -2.02
C GLY A 53 -14.98 -6.59 -1.56
N LYS A 54 -15.25 -5.57 -0.74
CA LYS A 54 -16.63 -5.22 -0.33
C LYS A 54 -17.51 -4.74 -1.48
N LYS A 55 -16.94 -4.33 -2.61
CA LYS A 55 -17.69 -3.91 -3.80
C LYS A 55 -18.07 -5.07 -4.71
N GLN A 56 -17.50 -6.25 -4.54
CA GLN A 56 -17.85 -7.43 -5.33
C GLN A 56 -19.30 -7.84 -5.05
N ASN A 57 -20.05 -8.14 -6.10
CA ASN A 57 -21.45 -8.55 -6.01
C ASN A 57 -21.62 -10.05 -5.72
N ASN A 58 -20.56 -10.87 -5.88
CA ASN A 58 -20.47 -12.29 -5.49
C ASN A 58 -21.66 -13.16 -5.95
N LYS A 59 -22.38 -12.75 -7.01
CA LYS A 59 -23.59 -13.44 -7.48
C LYS A 59 -23.28 -14.70 -8.28
N GLY A 60 -22.03 -14.91 -8.70
CA GLY A 60 -21.60 -16.09 -9.45
C GLY A 60 -22.51 -16.38 -10.64
N PHE A 61 -22.88 -17.66 -10.81
CA PHE A 61 -23.73 -18.13 -11.92
C PHE A 61 -25.20 -17.66 -11.87
N GLY A 62 -25.61 -16.99 -10.79
CA GLY A 62 -26.94 -16.37 -10.64
C GLY A 62 -26.97 -14.87 -11.00
N GLY A 63 -25.82 -14.28 -11.32
CA GLY A 63 -25.70 -12.89 -11.73
C GLY A 63 -25.89 -12.69 -13.25
N THR A 64 -26.11 -11.45 -13.64
CA THR A 64 -26.03 -11.01 -15.02
C THR A 64 -24.58 -11.06 -15.53
N ILE A 65 -24.41 -11.16 -16.84
CA ILE A 65 -23.08 -11.10 -17.48
C ILE A 65 -22.32 -9.83 -17.06
N GLN A 66 -23.02 -8.69 -16.96
CA GLN A 66 -22.43 -7.43 -16.51
C GLN A 66 -21.91 -7.51 -15.07
N GLU A 67 -22.66 -8.15 -14.16
CA GLU A 67 -22.23 -8.32 -12.77
C GLU A 67 -20.99 -9.23 -12.67
N ILE A 68 -20.91 -10.29 -13.49
CA ILE A 68 -19.75 -11.19 -13.53
C ILE A 68 -18.50 -10.46 -14.02
N PHE A 69 -18.58 -9.71 -15.13
CA PHE A 69 -17.43 -8.95 -15.64
C PHE A 69 -16.99 -7.82 -14.69
N TYR A 70 -17.93 -7.21 -13.97
CA TYR A 70 -17.61 -6.23 -12.94
C TYR A 70 -16.81 -6.84 -11.79
N ASP A 71 -17.20 -8.03 -11.31
CA ASP A 71 -16.50 -8.74 -10.24
C ASP A 71 -15.09 -9.18 -10.69
N LEU A 72 -14.94 -9.67 -11.93
CA LEU A 72 -13.62 -9.98 -12.51
C LEU A 72 -12.70 -8.74 -12.58
N GLY A 73 -13.23 -7.60 -13.03
CA GLY A 73 -12.45 -6.36 -13.07
C GLY A 73 -12.03 -5.87 -11.68
N LEU A 74 -12.82 -6.14 -10.64
CA LEU A 74 -12.44 -5.86 -9.25
C LEU A 74 -11.34 -6.81 -8.76
N GLU A 75 -11.36 -8.08 -9.14
CA GLU A 75 -10.28 -9.03 -8.83
C GLU A 75 -8.96 -8.58 -9.45
N ASP A 76 -8.97 -8.20 -10.73
CA ASP A 76 -7.80 -7.67 -11.42
C ASP A 76 -7.26 -6.40 -10.73
N ALA A 77 -8.15 -5.48 -10.34
CA ALA A 77 -7.78 -4.27 -9.62
C ALA A 77 -7.15 -4.57 -8.24
N ILE A 78 -7.66 -5.57 -7.53
CA ILE A 78 -7.10 -6.02 -6.25
C ILE A 78 -5.68 -6.57 -6.45
N GLU A 79 -5.46 -7.38 -7.49
CA GLU A 79 -4.14 -7.94 -7.77
C GLU A 79 -3.12 -6.87 -8.18
N ILE A 80 -3.54 -5.85 -8.95
CA ILE A 80 -2.70 -4.67 -9.26
C ILE A 80 -2.29 -3.94 -7.97
N VAL A 81 -3.23 -3.70 -7.06
CA VAL A 81 -2.95 -3.00 -5.79
C VAL A 81 -2.02 -3.80 -4.88
N LYS A 82 -2.18 -5.12 -4.81
CA LYS A 82 -1.27 -6.00 -4.04
C LYS A 82 0.12 -6.07 -4.65
N GLY A 83 0.20 -6.19 -5.98
CA GLY A 83 1.45 -6.31 -6.73
C GLY A 83 2.24 -5.02 -6.80
N GLY A 84 1.57 -3.86 -6.83
CA GLY A 84 2.22 -2.55 -6.94
C GLY A 84 2.73 -2.22 -8.34
N GLU A 85 2.45 -3.10 -9.30
CA GLU A 85 2.89 -3.01 -10.68
C GLU A 85 1.66 -2.93 -11.58
N VAL A 86 1.74 -2.09 -12.62
CA VAL A 86 0.78 -2.10 -13.71
C VAL A 86 1.35 -3.05 -14.76
N ASN A 87 0.71 -4.20 -14.96
CA ASN A 87 1.08 -5.11 -16.04
C ASN A 87 0.72 -4.46 -17.38
N GLU A 88 1.70 -4.25 -18.26
CA GLU A 88 1.53 -3.77 -19.65
C GLU A 88 1.03 -4.87 -20.60
#